data_AF-A0A928I3K7-F1
#
_entry.id   AF-A0A928I3K7-F1
#
_cell.length_a   1.000
_cell.length_b   1.000
_cell.length_c   1.000
_cell.angle_alpha   90.00
_cell.angle_beta   90.00
_cell.angle_gamma   90.00
#
_symmetry.space_group_name_H-M   'P 1'
#
loop_
_entity.id
_entity.type
_entity.pdbx_description
1 polymer ?
#
loop_
_entity_poly.entity_id
_entity_poly.type
_entity_poly.pdbx_seq_one_letter_code
_entity_poly.pdbx_strand_id
1 'polypeptide(L)' 'MSVISIKQLLEAGVHFGHHTRRWNPKMAEYIFTERN' A
#
# COMPACT_ATOMS: atom_id res chain seq x y z
N MET A 1 -12.15 13.48 -14.04
CA MET A 1 -11.04 12.69 -13.49
C MET A 1 -11.06 11.31 -14.11
N SER A 2 -9.93 10.79 -14.60
CA SER A 2 -9.84 9.41 -15.10
C SER A 2 -9.79 8.45 -13.92
N VAL A 3 -10.75 7.53 -13.86
CA VAL A 3 -10.79 6.49 -12.82
C VAL A 3 -9.87 5.36 -13.25
N ILE A 4 -8.79 5.14 -12.51
CA ILE A 4 -7.87 4.02 -12.69
C ILE A 4 -8.45 2.80 -11.97
N SER A 5 -8.40 1.63 -12.60
CA SER A 5 -8.88 0.40 -11.97
C SER A 5 -7.90 -0.09 -10.88
N ILE A 6 -8.43 -0.75 -9.85
CA ILE A 6 -7.60 -1.36 -8.78
C ILE A 6 -6.60 -2.36 -9.37
N LYS A 7 -7.02 -3.13 -10.39
CA LYS A 7 -6.15 -4.11 -11.06
C LYS A 7 -4.88 -3.47 -11.62
N GLN A 8 -5.01 -2.30 -12.27
CA GLN A 8 -3.86 -1.57 -12.82
C GLN A 8 -2.91 -1.08 -11.71
N LEU A 9 -3.44 -0.65 -10.57
CA LEU A 9 -2.63 -0.23 -9.42
C LEU A 9 -1.87 -1.41 -8.80
N LEU A 10 -2.51 -2.57 -8.71
CA LEU A 10 -1.87 -3.79 -8.22
C LEU A 10 -0.74 -4.24 -9.14
N GLU A 11 -0.97 -4.26 -10.46
CA GLU A 11 0.05 -4.62 -11.46
C GLU A 11 1.24 -3.65 -11.46
N ALA A 12 1.00 -2.36 -11.21
CA ALA A 12 2.06 -1.35 -11.09
C ALA A 12 2.82 -1.41 -9.74
N GLY A 13 2.38 -2.21 -8.77
CA GLY A 13 3.08 -2.40 -7.50
C GLY A 13 2.90 -1.28 -6.46
N VAL A 14 1.92 -0.39 -6.62
CA VAL A 14 1.74 0.77 -5.72
C VAL A 14 1.30 0.42 -4.29
N HIS A 15 0.90 -0.83 -4.07
CA HIS A 15 0.46 -1.36 -2.78
C HIS A 15 1.62 -1.83 -1.88
N PHE A 16 2.86 -1.83 -2.40
CA PHE A 16 4.04 -2.14 -1.60
C PHE A 16 4.46 -0.93 -0.75
N GLY A 17 4.67 -1.20 0.54
CA GLY A 17 5.16 -0.22 1.51
C GLY A 17 6.62 -0.45 1.91
N HIS A 18 7.01 0.18 3.01
CA HIS A 18 8.31 -0.05 3.66
C HIS A 18 8.22 -1.19 4.70
N HIS A 19 9.36 -1.65 5.21
CA HIS A 19 9.41 -2.53 6.38
C HIS A 19 8.86 -1.86 7.65
N THR A 20 8.33 -2.67 8.56
CA THR A 20 7.66 -2.27 9.82
C THR A 20 8.48 -1.33 10.69
N ARG A 21 9.81 -1.50 10.73
CA ARG A 21 10.71 -0.59 11.47
C ARG A 21 10.72 0.87 11.00
N ARG A 22 10.20 1.15 9.80
CA ARG A 22 10.13 2.50 9.21
C ARG A 22 8.72 3.07 9.18
N TRP A 23 7.73 2.35 9.72
CA TRP A 23 6.34 2.79 9.66
C TRP A 23 6.10 4.00 10.55
N ASN A 24 5.26 4.91 10.06
CA ASN A 24 4.67 5.94 10.90
C ASN A 24 3.42 5.35 11.58
N PRO A 25 3.29 5.38 12.92
CA PRO A 25 2.14 4.81 13.63
C PRO A 25 0.77 5.34 13.16
N LYS A 26 0.72 6.57 12.65
CA LYS A 26 -0.52 7.16 12.09
C LYS A 26 -1.01 6.47 10.82
N MET A 27 -0.19 5.65 10.17
CA MET A 27 -0.56 4.94 8.95
C MET A 27 -1.27 3.61 9.21
N ALA A 28 -1.42 3.19 10.48
CA ALA A 28 -1.97 1.87 10.83
C ALA A 28 -3.36 1.59 10.23
N GLU A 29 -4.21 2.61 10.12
CA GLU A 29 -5.55 2.50 9.52
C GLU A 29 -5.55 2.25 8.00
N TYR A 30 -4.43 2.52 7.31
CA TYR A 30 -4.28 2.36 5.87
C TYR A 30 -3.46 1.11 5.48
N ILE A 31 -2.87 0.43 6.46
CA ILE A 31 -2.04 -0.75 6.23
C ILE A 31 -2.92 -2.00 6.36
N PHE A 32 -3.00 -2.78 5.28
CA PHE A 32 -3.81 -4.00 5.27
C PHE A 32 -3.13 -5.18 5.96
N THR A 33 -1.87 -5.48 5.59
CA THR A 33 -1.14 -6.62 6.14
C THR A 33 0.37 -6.44 5.97
N GLU A 34 1.14 -7.19 6.75
CA GLU A 34 2.57 -7.37 6.59
C GLU A 34 2.84 -8.80 6.11
N ARG A 35 3.62 -8.94 5.04
CA ARG A 35 4.06 -10.25 4.55
C ARG A 35 5.47 -10.12 4.01
N ASN A 36 6.35 -11.03 4.44
CA ASN A 36 7.81 -11.08 4.25
C ASN A 36 8.58 -10.36 5.38
#